data_AF-A0A3S4IEI7-F1
#
_entry.id   AF-A0A3S4IEI7-F1
#
_cell.length_a   1.000
_cell.length_b   1.000
_cell.length_c   1.000
_cell.angle_alpha   90.00
_cell.angle_beta   90.00
_cell.angle_gamma   90.00
#
_symmetry.space_group_name_H-M   'P 1'
#
loop_
_entity.id
_entity.type
_entity.pdbx_description
1 polymer ?
#
loop_
_entity_poly.entity_id
_entity_poly.type
_entity_poly.pdbx_seq_one_letter_code
_entity_poly.pdbx_strand_id
1 'polypeptide(L)' 'MQTFFLAPTGFNAGLTSVTLGAIRSLEQAGLRVGFVKPIAQDTKDGEAERSTHFARPSAA' A
#
# COMPACT_ATOMS: atom_id res chain seq x y z
N MET A 1 -8.10 -13.82 10.40
CA MET A 1 -7.75 -12.50 9.81
C MET A 1 -6.47 -12.03 10.49
N GLN A 2 -5.42 -11.74 9.73
CA GLN A 2 -4.16 -11.19 10.24
C GLN A 2 -4.01 -9.76 9.69
N THR A 3 -3.63 -8.81 10.54
CA THR A 3 -3.54 -7.39 10.17
C THR A 3 -2.19 -6.84 10.59
N PHE A 4 -1.46 -6.27 9.63
CA PHE A 4 -0.17 -5.62 9.86
C PHE A 4 -0.33 -4.11 9.80
N PHE A 5 0.25 -3.41 10.77
CA PHE A 5 0.38 -1.96 10.75
C PHE A 5 1.82 -1.60 10.38
N LEU A 6 1.99 -0.88 9.28
CA LEU A 6 3.28 -0.43 8.78
C LEU A 6 3.42 1.06 9.06
N ALA A 7 4.43 1.42 9.86
CA ALA A 7 4.74 2.80 10.21
C ALA A 7 6.15 3.18 9.73
N PRO A 8 6.35 4.42 9.24
CA PRO A 8 7.67 4.90 8.87
C PRO A 8 8.49 5.24 10.12
N THR A 9 9.80 5.07 10.05
CA THR A 9 10.73 5.58 11.07
C THR A 9 11.06 7.07 10.89
N GLY A 10 10.67 7.66 9.77
CA GLY A 10 10.86 9.07 9.45
C GLY A 10 10.38 9.41 8.04
N PHE A 11 10.56 10.67 7.64
CA PHE A 11 10.24 11.10 6.27
C PHE A 11 11.09 10.34 5.24
N ASN A 12 10.49 10.06 4.08
CA ASN A 12 11.16 9.39 2.96
C ASN A 12 11.77 8.01 3.28
N ALA A 13 11.38 7.37 4.39
CA ALA A 13 11.86 6.04 4.78
C ALA A 13 11.38 4.90 3.84
N GLY A 14 10.69 5.21 2.74
CA GLY A 14 10.24 4.22 1.77
C GLY A 14 8.98 3.45 2.17
N LEU A 15 8.15 3.97 3.09
CA LEU A 15 6.94 3.31 3.59
C LEU A 15 6.05 2.77 2.46
N THR A 16 5.77 3.58 1.43
CA THR A 16 4.95 3.16 0.30
C THR A 16 5.57 2.00 -0.45
N SER A 17 6.86 2.07 -0.77
CA SER A 17 7.58 1.03 -1.51
C SER A 17 7.62 -0.29 -0.73
N VAL A 18 7.92 -0.23 0.57
CA VAL A 18 7.94 -1.41 1.45
C VAL A 18 6.54 -2.01 1.57
N THR A 19 5.51 -1.18 1.73
CA THR A 19 4.11 -1.65 1.83
C THR A 19 3.65 -2.34 0.55
N LEU A 20 3.90 -1.75 -0.62
CA LEU A 20 3.56 -2.36 -1.91
C LEU A 20 4.34 -3.65 -2.15
N GLY A 21 5.63 -3.70 -1.78
CA GLY A 21 6.43 -4.92 -1.85
C GLY A 21 5.90 -6.04 -0.96
N ALA A 22 5.47 -5.72 0.26
CA ALA A 22 4.86 -6.67 1.18
C ALA A 22 3.50 -7.18 0.68
N ILE A 23 2.65 -6.31 0.12
CA ILE A 23 1.40 -6.73 -0.51
C ILE A 23 1.71 -7.72 -1.64
N ARG A 24 2.62 -7.35 -2.55
CA ARG A 24 2.96 -8.19 -3.70
C ARG A 24 3.51 -9.55 -3.30
N SER A 25 4.36 -9.62 -2.28
CA SER A 25 4.93 -10.90 -1.82
C SER A 25 3.87 -11.81 -1.20
N LEU A 26 2.92 -11.25 -0.44
CA LEU A 26 1.81 -12.00 0.14
C LEU A 26 0.83 -12.49 -0.94
N GLU A 27 0.54 -11.66 -1.94
CA GLU A 27 -0.24 -12.08 -3.11
C GLU A 27 0.44 -13.23 -3.87
N GLN A 28 1.76 -13.13 -4.10
CA GLN A 28 2.55 -14.19 -4.75
C GLN A 28 2.58 -15.49 -3.92
N ALA A 29 2.42 -15.40 -2.60
CA ALA A 29 2.25 -16.56 -1.73
C ALA A 29 0.82 -17.16 -1.77
N GLY A 30 -0.08 -16.63 -2.62
CA GLY A 30 -1.45 -17.10 -2.78
C GLY A 30 -2.44 -16.57 -1.73
N LEU A 31 -2.06 -15.55 -0.97
CA LEU A 31 -2.91 -14.96 0.06
C LEU A 31 -3.83 -13.89 -0.52
N ARG A 32 -5.04 -13.79 0.04
CA ARG A 32 -5.92 -12.64 -0.20
C ARG A 32 -5.46 -11.48 0.67
N VAL A 33 -5.00 -10.42 0.03
CA VAL A 33 -4.43 -9.25 0.71
C VAL A 33 -5.34 -8.05 0.51
N GLY A 34 -5.61 -7.31 1.57
CA GLY A 34 -6.27 -6.01 1.53
C GLY A 34 -5.29 -4.90 1.87
N PHE A 35 -5.49 -3.71 1.30
CA PHE A 35 -4.72 -2.52 1.59
C PHE A 35 -5.65 -1.38 2.02
N VAL A 36 -5.27 -0.69 3.10
CA VAL A 36 -5.98 0.49 3.61
C VAL A 36 -4.96 1.58 3.94
N LYS A 37 -5.19 2.78 3.40
CA LYS A 37 -4.47 4.01 3.76
C LYS A 37 -5.50 5.00 4.31
N PRO A 38 -5.67 5.09 5.65
CA PRO A 38 -6.77 5.85 6.25
C PRO A 38 -6.57 7.37 6.17
N ILE A 39 -5.31 7.82 6.05
CA ILE A 39 -4.95 9.23 5.96
C ILE A 39 -4.29 9.46 4.60
N ALA A 40 -4.95 10.24 3.76
CA ALA A 40 -4.38 10.69 2.49
C ALA A 40 -3.31 11.77 2.75
N GLN A 41 -2.31 11.82 1.88
CA GLN A 41 -1.42 13.00 1.82
C GLN A 41 -2.07 14.01 0.87
N ASP A 42 -1.87 15.31 1.10
CA ASP A 42 -2.34 16.36 0.20
C ASP A 42 -1.78 16.14 -1.22
N THR A 43 -2.64 15.64 -2.10
CA THR A 43 -2.42 15.64 -3.54
C THR A 43 -2.96 16.95 -4.10
N LYS A 44 -2.37 17.44 -5.20
CA LYS A 44 -2.96 18.56 -5.94
C LYS A 44 -4.39 18.21 -6.35
N ASP A 45 -5.29 19.18 -6.31
CA ASP A 45 -6.70 19.00 -6.66
C ASP A 45 -6.85 18.22 -7.98
N GLY A 46 -7.54 17.08 -7.90
CA GLY A 46 -7.81 16.22 -9.05
C GLY A 46 -6.77 15.12 -9.34
N GLU A 47 -5.64 15.04 -8.63
CA GLU A 47 -4.73 13.90 -8.75
C GLU A 47 -5.22 12.67 -7.95
N ALA A 48 -5.34 11.54 -8.63
CA ALA A 48 -5.67 10.26 -8.00
C ALA A 48 -4.55 9.80 -7.04
N GLU A 49 -4.92 9.29 -5.87
CA GLU A 49 -3.93 8.80 -4.91
C GLU A 49 -3.23 7.53 -5.42
N ARG A 50 -1.94 7.66 -5.72
CA ARG A 50 -1.18 6.68 -6.51
C ARG A 50 -0.98 5.36 -5.75
N SER A 51 -0.77 5.41 -4.44
CA SER A 51 -0.55 4.19 -3.65
C SER A 51 -1.76 3.26 -3.65
N THR A 52 -2.98 3.82 -3.57
CA THR A 52 -4.22 3.02 -3.68
C THR A 52 -4.41 2.43 -5.06
N HIS A 53 -3.99 3.12 -6.12
CA HIS A 53 -3.99 2.57 -7.47
C HIS A 53 -3.04 1.36 -7.60
N PHE A 54 -1.81 1.47 -7.09
CA PHE A 54 -0.81 0.40 -7.17
C PHE A 54 -1.07 -0.77 -6.23
N ALA A 55 -1.77 -0.55 -5.12
CA ALA A 55 -2.14 -1.60 -4.18
C ALA A 55 -3.36 -2.42 -4.60
N ARG A 56 -4.02 -2.07 -5.72
CA ARG A 56 -5.09 -2.89 -6.27
C ARG A 56 -4.52 -4.23 -6.71
N PRO A 57 -5.19 -5.35 -6.39
CA PRO A 57 -4.76 -6.65 -6.87
C PRO A 57 -4.62 -6.61 -8.39
N SER A 58 -3.47 -7.04 -8.91
CA SER A 58 -3.33 -7.28 -10.34
C SER A 58 -4.32 -8.39 -10.69
N ALA A 59 -5.33 -8.10 -11.52
CA ALA A 59 -6.25 -9.11 -12.02
C ALA A 59 -5.43 -10.25 -12.64
N ALA A 60 -5.50 -11.43 -12.02
CA ALA A 60 -5.01 -12.67 -12.58
C ALA A 60 -6.14 -13.31 -13.41
#